data_AF-A0A496TEH0-F1
#
_entry.id   AF-A0A496TEH0-F1
#
_cell.length_a   1.000
_cell.length_b   1.000
_cell.length_c   1.000
_cell.angle_alpha   90.00
_cell.angle_beta   90.00
_cell.angle_gamma   90.00
#
_symmetry.space_group_name_H-M   'P 1'
#
loop_
_entity.id
_entity.type
_entity.pdbx_description
1 polymer ?
#
loop_
_entity_poly.entity_id
_entity_poly.type
_entity_poly.pdbx_seq_one_letter_code
_entity_poly.pdbx_strand_id
1 'polypeptide(L)'
;INQIELIGNFQRLDDQPKSGILHLGADATKLIPGLALTAAYDKKNIETFKDVRTLDNRSVARVSVGYKIKPYLILYMDYIWSFVFDKDQNRYVSQERYAPRLAFNYNFSL
;
A
#
# COMPACT_ATOMS: atom_id res chain seq x y z
N ILE A 1 -14.49 -16.78 11.51
CA ILE A 1 -14.64 -15.41 10.98
C ILE A 1 -13.25 -14.94 10.56
N ASN A 2 -13.08 -14.54 9.29
CA ASN A 2 -11.77 -14.37 8.66
C ASN A 2 -10.89 -13.34 9.39
N GLN A 3 -9.73 -13.77 9.87
CA GLN A 3 -8.76 -12.94 10.59
C GLN A 3 -7.87 -12.12 9.65
N ILE A 4 -7.90 -12.43 8.35
CA ILE A 4 -7.17 -11.74 7.28
C ILE A 4 -8.18 -11.37 6.19
N GLU A 5 -8.15 -10.10 5.79
CA GLU A 5 -8.95 -9.52 4.72
C GLU A 5 -8.02 -9.19 3.55
N LEU A 6 -8.39 -9.62 2.34
CA LEU A 6 -7.65 -9.33 1.12
C LEU A 6 -8.54 -8.47 0.23
N ILE A 7 -8.01 -7.33 -0.22
CA ILE A 7 -8.72 -6.36 -1.05
C ILE A 7 -7.93 -6.19 -2.34
N GLY A 8 -8.59 -6.31 -3.48
CA GLY A 8 -7.97 -6.10 -4.78
C GLY A 8 -8.87 -5.26 -5.66
N ASN A 9 -8.30 -4.24 -6.30
CA ASN A 9 -8.99 -3.43 -7.29
C ASN A 9 -8.07 -3.16 -8.47
N PHE A 10 -8.63 -3.25 -9.67
CA PHE A 10 -8.02 -2.71 -10.87
C PHE A 10 -9.04 -1.81 -11.55
N GLN A 11 -8.64 -0.59 -11.86
CA GLN A 11 -9.46 0.37 -12.58
C GLN A 11 -8.64 0.99 -13.71
N ARG A 12 -9.29 1.22 -14.85
CA ARG A 12 -8.73 1.91 -16.01
C ARG A 12 -9.86 2.67 -16.69
N LEU A 13 -9.57 3.89 -17.15
CA LEU A 13 -10.50 4.65 -17.96
C LEU A 13 -10.29 4.30 -19.44
N ASP A 14 -11.39 4.05 -20.13
CA ASP A 14 -11.38 3.90 -21.59
C ASP A 14 -10.94 5.22 -22.23
N ASP A 15 -10.21 5.14 -23.34
CA ASP A 15 -9.67 6.27 -24.10
C ASP A 15 -8.75 7.25 -23.34
N GLN A 16 -8.31 6.90 -22.13
CA GLN A 16 -7.29 7.65 -21.38
C GLN A 16 -6.03 6.80 -21.21
N PRO A 17 -4.95 7.07 -21.98
CA PRO A 17 -3.68 6.36 -21.81
C PRO A 17 -3.11 6.63 -20.42
N LYS A 18 -2.45 5.62 -19.84
CA LYS A 18 -1.83 5.69 -18.49
C LYS A 18 -2.81 6.02 -17.36
N SER A 19 -4.09 5.64 -17.49
CA SER A 19 -5.10 5.80 -16.44
C SER A 19 -5.23 4.60 -15.49
N GLY A 20 -4.56 3.49 -15.79
CA GLY A 20 -4.71 2.25 -15.03
C GLY A 20 -4.12 2.33 -13.62
N ILE A 21 -4.91 1.94 -12.63
CA ILE A 21 -4.52 1.87 -11.22
C ILE A 21 -4.85 0.46 -10.71
N LEU A 22 -3.84 -0.20 -10.14
CA LEU A 22 -3.95 -1.46 -9.43
C LEU A 22 -3.70 -1.21 -7.95
N HIS A 23 -4.59 -1.69 -7.11
CA HIS A 23 -4.46 -1.73 -5.67
C HIS A 23 -4.62 -3.17 -5.19
N LEU A 24 -3.65 -3.64 -4.41
CA LEU A 24 -3.71 -4.91 -3.70
C LEU A 24 -3.42 -4.64 -2.23
N GLY A 25 -4.34 -5.02 -1.35
CA GLY A 25 -4.27 -4.82 0.08
C GLY A 25 -4.47 -6.13 0.85
N ALA A 26 -3.79 -6.23 1.98
CA ALA A 26 -4.00 -7.27 2.96
C ALA A 26 -4.09 -6.61 4.35
N ASP A 27 -5.15 -6.93 5.09
CA ASP A 27 -5.38 -6.46 6.45
C ASP A 27 -5.47 -7.67 7.39
N ALA A 28 -4.53 -7.75 8.34
CA ALA A 28 -4.50 -8.76 9.38
C ALA A 28 -4.61 -8.13 10.78
N THR A 29 -5.21 -6.95 10.88
CA THR A 29 -5.35 -6.18 12.13
C THR A 29 -6.22 -6.88 13.17
N LYS A 30 -7.03 -7.86 12.76
CA LYS A 30 -7.87 -8.68 13.65
C LYS A 30 -7.17 -9.96 14.14
N LEU A 31 -6.00 -10.29 13.59
CA LEU A 31 -5.29 -11.55 13.89
C LEU A 31 -4.70 -11.57 15.31
N ILE A 32 -4.04 -10.49 15.72
CA ILE A 32 -3.35 -10.40 17.02
C ILE A 32 -3.94 -9.23 17.83
N PRO A 33 -4.50 -9.48 19.03
CA PRO A 33 -4.96 -8.42 19.92
C PRO A 33 -3.83 -7.41 20.22
N GLY A 34 -4.15 -6.12 20.23
CA GLY A 34 -3.17 -5.05 20.49
C GLY A 34 -2.28 -4.68 19.30
N LEU A 35 -2.15 -5.53 18.28
CA LEU A 35 -1.39 -5.21 17.06
C LEU A 35 -2.31 -4.92 15.88
N ALA A 36 -1.77 -4.16 14.91
CA ALA A 36 -2.38 -3.90 13.62
C ALA A 36 -1.35 -4.16 12.53
N LEU A 37 -1.72 -4.96 11.53
CA LEU A 37 -0.83 -5.37 10.45
C LEU A 37 -1.55 -5.12 9.14
N THR A 38 -0.96 -4.29 8.29
CA THR A 38 -1.49 -4.04 6.96
C THR A 38 -0.36 -4.06 5.95
N ALA A 39 -0.64 -4.58 4.76
CA ALA A 39 0.24 -4.49 3.61
C ALA A 39 -0.56 -4.00 2.41
N ALA A 40 0.04 -3.12 1.62
CA ALA A 40 -0.56 -2.60 0.42
C ALA A 40 0.48 -2.54 -0.70
N TYR A 41 0.06 -2.84 -1.91
CA TYR A 41 0.81 -2.65 -3.13
C TYR A 41 -0.05 -1.87 -4.10
N ASP A 42 0.41 -0.67 -4.42
CA ASP A 42 -0.23 0.24 -5.35
C ASP A 42 0.63 0.35 -6.60
N LYS A 43 -0.02 0.31 -7.75
CA LYS A 43 0.61 0.58 -9.02
C LYS A 43 -0.25 1.49 -9.87
N LYS A 44 0.34 2.58 -10.34
CA LYS A 44 -0.35 3.60 -11.13
C LYS A 44 0.13 3.63 -12.57
N ASN A 45 -0.56 4.39 -13.41
CA ASN A 45 -0.19 4.66 -14.80
C ASN A 45 0.02 3.40 -15.66
N ILE A 46 -0.79 2.37 -15.44
CA ILE A 46 -0.78 1.13 -16.23
C ILE A 46 -1.44 1.43 -17.59
N GLU A 47 -0.72 1.20 -18.68
CA GLU A 47 -1.19 1.44 -20.05
C GLU A 47 -1.46 0.10 -20.78
N THR A 48 -0.60 -0.88 -20.56
CA THR A 48 -0.71 -2.23 -21.13
C THR A 48 -0.62 -3.30 -20.03
N PHE A 49 -1.09 -4.53 -20.31
CA PHE A 49 -0.91 -5.67 -19.40
C PHE A 49 0.56 -5.98 -19.10
N LYS A 50 1.49 -5.62 -20.02
CA LYS A 50 2.93 -5.72 -19.76
C LYS A 50 3.38 -4.78 -18.66
N ASP A 51 2.81 -3.58 -18.60
CA ASP A 51 3.08 -2.63 -17.52
C ASP A 51 2.63 -3.14 -16.17
N VAL A 52 1.73 -4.12 -16.06
CA VAL A 52 1.36 -4.70 -14.75
C VAL A 52 2.55 -5.46 -14.16
N ARG A 53 3.36 -6.14 -15.01
CA ARG A 53 4.44 -7.04 -14.59
C ARG A 53 5.80 -6.38 -14.39
N THR A 54 5.99 -5.10 -14.74
CA THR A 54 7.27 -4.38 -14.58
C THR A 54 7.43 -3.84 -13.16
N LEU A 55 8.60 -3.91 -12.52
CA LEU A 55 8.85 -3.08 -11.34
C LEU A 55 9.44 -1.75 -11.81
N ASP A 56 8.67 -0.68 -11.67
CA ASP A 56 9.04 0.66 -12.12
C ASP A 56 8.62 1.73 -11.11
N ASN A 57 8.91 2.99 -11.42
CA ASN A 57 8.65 4.13 -10.54
C ASN A 57 7.17 4.41 -10.23
N ARG A 58 6.26 3.60 -10.79
CA ARG A 58 4.82 3.70 -10.56
C ARG A 58 4.33 2.69 -9.52
N SER A 59 5.24 1.85 -9.01
CA SER A 59 4.96 0.82 -7.99
C SER A 59 5.38 1.31 -6.61
N VAL A 60 4.47 1.20 -5.65
CA VAL A 60 4.70 1.48 -4.23
C VAL A 60 4.19 0.32 -3.41
N ALA A 61 5.08 -0.34 -2.69
CA ALA A 61 4.73 -1.29 -1.64
C ALA A 61 4.78 -0.58 -0.28
N ARG A 62 3.83 -0.89 0.59
CA ARG A 62 3.82 -0.43 1.97
C ARG A 62 3.49 -1.59 2.88
N VAL A 63 4.27 -1.75 3.93
CA VAL A 63 3.95 -2.63 5.06
C VAL A 63 3.84 -1.75 6.29
N SER A 64 2.76 -1.89 7.04
CA SER A 64 2.51 -1.11 8.26
C SER A 64 2.37 -2.08 9.43
N VAL A 65 3.18 -1.84 10.46
CA VAL A 65 3.07 -2.53 11.74
C VAL A 65 2.65 -1.52 12.77
N GLY A 66 1.53 -1.75 13.44
CA GLY A 66 0.93 -0.82 14.38
C GLY A 66 0.66 -1.42 15.74
N TYR A 67 0.74 -0.56 16.76
CA TYR A 67 0.33 -0.84 18.13
C TYR A 67 -0.93 -0.06 18.48
N LYS A 68 -1.96 -0.75 18.96
CA LYS A 68 -3.23 -0.17 19.38
C LYS A 68 -3.07 0.40 20.78
N ILE A 69 -2.80 1.71 20.86
CA ILE A 69 -2.69 2.44 22.13
C ILE A 69 -4.07 2.48 22.82
N LYS A 70 -5.13 2.69 22.02
CA LYS A 70 -6.54 2.65 22.44
C LYS A 70 -7.36 1.96 21.34
N PRO A 71 -8.61 1.53 21.63
CA PRO A 71 -9.49 0.95 20.62
C PRO A 71 -9.67 1.85 19.38
N TYR A 72 -9.53 3.16 19.55
CA TYR A 72 -9.66 4.17 18.50
C TYR A 72 -8.35 4.81 18.05
N LEU A 73 -7.20 4.42 18.61
CA LEU A 73 -5.93 5.07 18.34
C LEU A 73 -4.82 4.04 18.13
N ILE A 74 -4.18 4.10 16.97
CA ILE A 74 -3.14 3.17 16.55
C ILE A 74 -1.91 3.97 16.13
N LEU A 75 -0.75 3.61 16.68
CA LEU A 75 0.54 4.11 16.21
C LEU A 75 1.15 3.09 15.26
N TYR A 76 1.33 3.47 14.01
CA TYR A 76 1.97 2.66 12.97
C TYR A 76 3.43 3.07 12.77
N MET A 77 4.23 2.07 12.44
CA MET A 77 5.48 2.21 11.71
C MET A 77 5.26 1.69 10.29
N ASP A 78 5.27 2.59 9.32
CA ASP A 78 5.15 2.25 7.90
C ASP A 78 6.56 2.05 7.33
N TYR A 79 6.78 0.92 6.67
CA TYR A 79 7.88 0.69 5.75
C TYR A 79 7.36 0.82 4.33
N ILE A 80 7.82 1.85 3.63
CA ILE A 80 7.41 2.16 2.25
C ILE A 80 8.58 1.86 1.33
N TRP A 81 8.33 1.05 0.32
CA TRP A 81 9.30 0.66 -0.69
C TRP A 81 8.79 1.07 -2.06
N SER A 82 9.52 1.95 -2.73
CA SER A 82 9.22 2.45 -4.06
C SER A 82 10.47 2.42 -4.93
N PHE A 83 10.31 2.69 -6.23
CA PHE A 83 11.41 2.75 -7.18
C PHE A 83 11.51 4.15 -7.78
N VAL A 84 12.72 4.65 -7.98
CA VAL A 84 12.95 5.93 -8.66
C VAL A 84 13.98 5.70 -9.75
N PHE A 85 13.77 6.32 -10.92
CA PHE A 85 14.73 6.23 -12.00
C PHE A 85 15.90 7.17 -11.71
N ASP A 86 17.10 6.60 -11.59
CA ASP A 86 18.34 7.33 -11.43
C ASP A 86 18.93 7.62 -12.83
N LYS A 87 19.03 8.90 -13.17
CA LYS A 87 19.55 9.37 -14.47
C LYS A 87 21.05 9.16 -14.61
N ASP A 88 21.80 9.18 -13.51
CA ASP A 88 23.26 9.08 -13.53
C ASP A 88 23.69 7.61 -13.72
N GLN A 89 22.90 6.68 -13.19
CA GLN A 89 23.16 5.24 -13.29
C GLN A 89 22.30 4.54 -14.37
N ASN A 90 21.43 5.29 -15.06
CA ASN A 90 20.49 4.82 -16.09
C ASN A 90 19.70 3.56 -15.67
N ARG A 91 19.31 3.49 -14.39
CA ARG A 91 18.61 2.33 -13.81
C ARG A 91 17.61 2.75 -12.74
N TYR A 92 16.62 1.88 -12.48
CA TYR A 92 15.73 2.06 -11.34
C TYR A 92 16.44 1.66 -10.05
N VAL A 93 16.44 2.56 -9.07
CA VAL A 93 17.00 2.34 -7.73
C VAL A 93 15.84 2.25 -6.74
N SER A 94 15.96 1.33 -5.78
CA SER A 94 14.99 1.22 -4.69
C SER A 94 15.12 2.41 -3.74
N GLN A 95 13.98 2.97 -3.37
CA GLN A 95 13.86 3.97 -2.34
C GLN A 95 13.03 3.38 -1.20
N GLU A 96 13.63 3.38 -0.02
CA GLU A 96 13.03 2.84 1.20
C GLU A 96 12.81 3.98 2.18
N ARG A 97 11.66 3.97 2.86
CA ARG A 97 11.32 4.99 3.85
C ARG A 97 10.59 4.35 5.03
N TYR A 98 11.09 4.63 6.23
CA TYR A 98 10.40 4.38 7.48
C TYR A 98 9.64 5.64 7.90
N ALA A 99 8.35 5.52 8.20
CA ALA A 99 7.52 6.65 8.58
C ALA A 99 6.60 6.28 9.76
N PRO A 100 6.70 6.98 10.90
CA PRO A 100 5.70 6.85 11.95
C PRO A 100 4.39 7.51 11.51
N ARG A 101 3.27 6.87 11.79
CA ARG A 101 1.93 7.39 11.46
C ARG A 101 0.97 7.14 12.61
N LEU A 102 0.36 8.20 13.11
CA LEU A 102 -0.71 8.09 14.10
C LEU A 102 -2.05 8.03 13.37
N ALA A 103 -2.83 6.98 13.61
CA ALA A 103 -4.12 6.76 13.00
C ALA A 103 -5.23 6.77 14.05
N PHE A 104 -6.24 7.61 13.82
CA PHE A 104 -7.47 7.62 14.59
C PHE A 104 -8.54 6.81 13.82
N ASN A 105 -9.07 5.76 14.45
CA ASN A 105 -10.08 4.89 13.87
C ASN A 105 -11.29 4.85 14.80
N TYR A 106 -12.32 5.62 14.48
CA TYR A 106 -13.54 5.67 15.25
C TYR A 106 -14.70 5.10 14.44
N ASN A 107 -15.37 4.10 15.01
CA ASN A 107 -16.57 3.53 14.41
C ASN A 107 -17.79 4.27 14.97
N PHE A 108 -18.50 5.00 14.11
CA PHE A 108 -19.75 5.64 14.47
C PHE A 108 -20.87 4.58 14.39
N SER A 109 -21.26 4.03 15.53
CA SER A 109 -22.51 3.29 15.65
C SER A 109 -23.65 4.29 15.84
N LEU A 110 -24.54 4.38 14.85
CA LEU A 110 -25.84 5.06 14.98
C LEU A 110 -26.85 4.11 15.61
#